data_AF-A0A1R3T2F9-F1
#
_entry.id   AF-A0A1R3T2F9-F1
#
_cell.length_a   1.000
_cell.length_b   1.000
_cell.length_c   1.000
_cell.angle_alpha   90.00
_cell.angle_beta   90.00
_cell.angle_gamma   90.00
#
_symmetry.space_group_name_H-M   'P 1'
#
loop_
_entity.id
_entity.type
_entity.pdbx_description
1 polymer ?
#
loop_
_entity_poly.entity_id
_entity_poly.type
_entity_poly.pdbx_seq_one_letter_code
_entity_poly.pdbx_strand_id
1 'polypeptide(L)'
;MYDLELIMNGLRNIEKSLLHILDRTSWIETVDDFLKTPLGVDALDITAIRLMAVGEEIKKIEKLSKGELLSQYSEIEWKNIMGFRDFIAHAYFYIDAAVVFDTVQNNIHPLLATIQQIIADLQEYDKE
;
A
#
# COMPACT_ATOMS: atom_id res chain seq x y z
N MET A 1 -16.12 9.18 -18.33
CA MET A 1 -15.47 7.88 -18.14
C MET A 1 -14.10 8.15 -17.55
N TYR A 2 -13.77 7.54 -16.43
CA TYR A 2 -12.43 7.62 -15.87
C TYR A 2 -11.41 7.07 -16.87
N ASP A 3 -10.14 7.45 -16.73
CA ASP A 3 -9.08 6.76 -17.44
C ASP A 3 -8.88 5.38 -16.78
N LEU A 4 -9.73 4.43 -17.14
CA LEU A 4 -9.79 3.09 -16.57
C LEU A 4 -8.46 2.36 -16.76
N GLU A 5 -7.76 2.60 -17.87
CA GLU A 5 -6.44 2.03 -18.11
C GLU A 5 -5.43 2.53 -17.07
N LEU A 6 -5.38 3.84 -16.80
CA LEU A 6 -4.51 4.40 -15.77
C LEU A 6 -4.87 3.92 -14.37
N ILE A 7 -6.16 3.81 -14.03
CA ILE A 7 -6.62 3.31 -12.73
C ILE A 7 -6.22 1.84 -12.57
N MET A 8 -6.49 0.99 -13.56
CA MET A 8 -6.13 -0.43 -13.52
C MET A 8 -4.63 -0.65 -13.41
N ASN A 9 -3.82 0.16 -14.12
CA ASN A 9 -2.37 0.13 -13.97
C ASN A 9 -1.93 0.55 -12.56
N GLY A 10 -2.54 1.58 -11.98
CA GLY A 10 -2.29 2.01 -10.60
C GLY A 10 -2.61 0.91 -9.58
N LEU A 11 -3.79 0.30 -9.69
CA LEU A 11 -4.22 -0.80 -8.80
C LEU A 11 -3.27 -2.00 -8.87
N ARG A 12 -2.85 -2.39 -10.08
CA ARG A 12 -1.87 -3.48 -10.26
C ARG A 12 -0.48 -3.14 -9.71
N ASN A 13 -0.07 -1.87 -9.77
CA ASN A 13 1.18 -1.43 -9.16
C ASN A 13 1.11 -1.48 -7.62
N ILE A 14 -0.03 -1.12 -7.04
CA ILE A 14 -0.29 -1.26 -5.61
C ILE A 14 -0.22 -2.73 -5.22
N GLU A 15 -0.97 -3.60 -5.89
CA GLU A 15 -0.98 -5.05 -5.63
C GLU A 15 0.43 -5.65 -5.62
N LYS A 16 1.20 -5.40 -6.69
CA LYS A 16 2.60 -5.85 -6.79
C LYS A 16 3.48 -5.35 -5.65
N SER A 17 3.26 -4.11 -5.21
CA SER A 17 4.04 -3.51 -4.13
C SER A 17 3.72 -4.14 -2.78
N LEU A 18 2.45 -4.41 -2.52
CA LEU A 18 1.98 -5.08 -1.29
C LEU A 18 2.50 -6.53 -1.23
N LEU A 19 2.38 -7.29 -2.32
CA LEU A 19 2.92 -8.65 -2.41
C LEU A 19 4.44 -8.68 -2.20
N HIS A 20 5.17 -7.71 -2.76
CA HIS A 20 6.61 -7.62 -2.53
C HIS A 20 6.95 -7.24 -1.10
N ILE A 21 6.15 -6.42 -0.41
CA ILE A 21 6.39 -6.18 1.02
C ILE A 21 6.26 -7.50 1.78
N LEU A 22 5.14 -8.23 1.59
CA LEU A 22 4.88 -9.51 2.26
C LEU A 22 5.99 -10.54 2.04
N ASP A 23 6.51 -10.65 0.81
CA ASP A 23 7.65 -11.53 0.50
C ASP A 23 8.90 -11.14 1.29
N ARG A 24 9.28 -9.86 1.25
CA ARG A 24 10.52 -9.36 1.85
C ARG A 24 10.50 -9.35 3.37
N THR A 25 9.32 -9.32 3.97
CA THR A 25 9.13 -9.33 5.43
C THR A 25 8.63 -10.68 5.96
N SER A 26 8.54 -11.72 5.13
CA SER A 26 8.03 -13.04 5.51
C SER A 26 8.77 -13.72 6.67
N TRP A 27 10.02 -13.36 6.91
CA TRP A 27 10.88 -13.87 7.98
C TRP A 27 10.96 -12.94 9.21
N ILE A 28 10.30 -11.77 9.17
CA ILE A 28 10.28 -10.79 10.24
C ILE A 28 9.16 -11.18 11.22
N GLU A 29 9.53 -11.65 12.42
CA GLU A 29 8.57 -12.08 13.44
C GLU A 29 8.37 -11.02 14.53
N THR A 30 9.36 -10.15 14.71
CA THR A 30 9.37 -9.10 15.73
C THR A 30 9.90 -7.78 15.16
N VAL A 31 9.56 -6.67 15.83
CA VAL A 31 10.08 -5.33 15.49
C VAL A 31 11.61 -5.31 15.44
N ASP A 32 12.23 -6.04 16.37
CA ASP A 32 13.68 -6.13 16.50
C ASP A 32 14.37 -6.75 15.27
N ASP A 33 13.69 -7.62 14.53
CA ASP A 33 14.28 -8.30 13.36
C ASP A 33 14.59 -7.30 12.23
N PHE A 34 13.89 -6.17 12.18
CA PHE A 34 14.22 -5.05 11.29
C PHE A 34 15.50 -4.32 11.67
N LEU A 35 15.96 -4.40 12.92
CA LEU A 35 17.02 -3.54 13.45
C LEU A 35 18.34 -4.29 13.72
N LYS A 36 18.26 -5.61 13.92
CA LYS A 36 19.40 -6.42 14.38
C LYS A 36 20.40 -6.80 13.30
N THR A 37 20.03 -6.74 12.02
CA THR A 37 20.90 -7.18 10.91
C THR A 37 20.82 -6.21 9.73
N PRO A 38 21.88 -6.11 8.89
CA PRO A 38 21.82 -5.31 7.66
C PRO A 38 20.64 -5.70 6.76
N LEU A 39 20.35 -7.00 6.64
CA LEU A 39 19.21 -7.49 5.86
C LEU A 39 17.86 -7.05 6.45
N GLY A 40 17.76 -6.98 7.78
CA GLY A 40 16.59 -6.45 8.47
C GLY A 40 16.39 -4.97 8.18
N VAL A 41 17.47 -4.19 8.24
CA VAL A 41 17.40 -2.74 7.93
C VAL A 41 17.03 -2.53 6.47
N ASP A 42 17.61 -3.31 5.55
CA ASP A 42 17.23 -3.29 4.13
C ASP A 42 15.73 -3.63 3.94
N ALA A 43 15.20 -4.58 4.71
CA ALA A 43 13.79 -4.97 4.70
C ALA A 43 12.88 -3.84 5.24
N LEU A 44 13.33 -3.09 6.25
CA LEU A 44 12.63 -1.92 6.77
C LEU A 44 12.58 -0.80 5.71
N ASP A 45 13.73 -0.47 5.12
CA ASP A 45 13.87 0.60 4.15
C ASP A 45 13.05 0.32 2.87
N ILE A 46 13.14 -0.89 2.32
CA ILE A 46 12.35 -1.26 1.14
C ILE A 46 10.86 -1.24 1.42
N THR A 47 10.45 -1.61 2.65
CA THR A 47 9.05 -1.57 3.06
C THR A 47 8.55 -0.14 3.13
N ALA A 48 9.30 0.75 3.78
CA ALA A 48 8.93 2.17 3.87
C ALA A 48 8.82 2.82 2.48
N ILE A 49 9.75 2.56 1.57
CA ILE A 49 9.71 3.06 0.20
C ILE A 49 8.46 2.57 -0.54
N ARG A 50 8.10 1.29 -0.38
CA ARG A 50 6.92 0.73 -1.04
C ARG A 50 5.62 1.25 -0.45
N LEU A 51 5.54 1.45 0.88
CA LEU A 51 4.38 2.05 1.52
C LEU A 51 4.16 3.50 1.05
N MET A 52 5.24 4.28 0.86
CA MET A 52 5.14 5.60 0.25
C MET A 52 4.61 5.53 -1.19
N ALA A 53 5.12 4.61 -2.01
CA ALA A 53 4.66 4.44 -3.39
C ALA A 53 3.18 4.02 -3.46
N VAL A 54 2.74 3.12 -2.56
CA VAL A 54 1.34 2.72 -2.44
C VAL A 54 0.45 3.92 -2.11
N GLY A 55 0.82 4.73 -1.11
CA GLY A 55 0.04 5.92 -0.75
C GLY A 55 -0.04 6.95 -1.88
N GLU A 56 1.03 7.13 -2.65
CA GLU A 56 1.04 8.02 -3.83
C GLU A 56 0.11 7.51 -4.94
N GLU A 57 0.15 6.22 -5.27
CA GLU A 57 -0.74 5.65 -6.29
C GLU A 57 -2.20 5.67 -5.85
N ILE A 58 -2.51 5.43 -4.57
CA ILE A 58 -3.87 5.58 -4.03
C ILE A 58 -4.37 7.02 -4.21
N LYS A 59 -3.53 8.02 -3.88
CA LYS A 59 -3.88 9.44 -4.05
C LYS A 59 -4.13 9.81 -5.52
N LYS A 60 -3.37 9.22 -6.43
CA LYS A 60 -3.55 9.38 -7.87
C LYS A 60 -4.87 8.76 -8.34
N ILE A 61 -5.19 7.55 -7.89
CA ILE A 61 -6.46 6.87 -8.20
C ILE A 61 -7.64 7.67 -7.64
N GLU A 62 -7.56 8.16 -6.42
CA GLU A 62 -8.58 9.03 -5.81
C GLU A 62 -8.86 10.26 -6.69
N LYS A 63 -7.79 10.92 -7.16
CA LYS A 63 -7.91 12.07 -8.06
C LYS A 63 -8.51 11.69 -9.42
N LEU A 64 -8.06 10.59 -10.02
CA LEU A 64 -8.55 10.12 -11.32
C LEU A 64 -10.02 9.73 -11.25
N SER A 65 -10.42 9.03 -10.20
CA SER A 65 -11.80 8.58 -9.94
C SER A 65 -12.70 9.63 -9.29
N LYS A 66 -12.18 10.85 -9.03
CA LYS A 66 -12.89 11.93 -8.33
C LYS A 66 -13.46 11.50 -6.97
N GLY A 67 -12.83 10.52 -6.33
CA GLY A 67 -13.27 9.92 -5.06
C GLY A 67 -14.48 8.99 -5.14
N GLU A 68 -15.04 8.76 -6.34
CA GLU A 68 -16.20 7.89 -6.51
C GLU A 68 -15.84 6.41 -6.43
N LEU A 69 -14.61 6.02 -6.80
CA LEU A 69 -14.20 4.62 -6.77
C LEU A 69 -13.91 4.15 -5.34
N LEU A 70 -12.96 4.79 -4.65
CA LEU A 70 -12.51 4.33 -3.33
C LEU A 70 -13.59 4.47 -2.25
N SER A 71 -14.53 5.42 -2.39
CA SER A 71 -15.66 5.56 -1.46
C SER A 71 -16.61 4.37 -1.43
N GLN A 72 -16.58 3.49 -2.44
CA GLN A 72 -17.35 2.24 -2.45
C GLN A 72 -16.74 1.16 -1.55
N TYR A 73 -15.49 1.33 -1.13
CA TYR A 73 -14.71 0.38 -0.33
C TYR A 73 -14.36 1.01 1.02
N SER A 74 -15.39 1.32 1.81
CA SER A 74 -15.29 2.11 3.04
C SER A 74 -14.61 1.40 4.23
N GLU A 75 -14.36 0.10 4.11
CA GLU A 75 -13.63 -0.71 5.08
C GLU A 75 -12.15 -0.31 5.20
N ILE A 76 -11.61 0.37 4.19
CA ILE A 76 -10.26 0.92 4.21
C ILE A 76 -10.30 2.42 4.49
N GLU A 77 -9.50 2.86 5.45
CA GLU A 77 -9.32 4.27 5.77
C GLU A 77 -8.38 4.96 4.76
N TRP A 78 -8.84 5.17 3.53
CA TRP A 78 -8.04 5.71 2.42
C TRP A 78 -7.31 7.02 2.75
N LYS A 79 -7.95 7.90 3.50
CA LYS A 79 -7.36 9.18 3.95
C LYS A 79 -6.12 8.96 4.83
N ASN A 80 -6.15 7.95 5.69
CA ASN A 80 -5.03 7.62 6.55
C ASN A 80 -3.87 7.06 5.73
N ILE A 81 -4.13 6.21 4.73
CA ILE A 81 -3.08 5.68 3.85
C ILE A 81 -2.43 6.79 3.01
N MET A 82 -3.24 7.69 2.44
CA MET A 82 -2.72 8.84 1.70
C MET A 82 -1.90 9.79 2.59
N GLY A 83 -2.32 10.00 3.84
CA GLY A 83 -1.59 10.82 4.81
C GLY A 83 -0.33 10.14 5.36
N PHE A 84 -0.32 8.81 5.46
CA PHE A 84 0.82 8.05 5.96
C PHE A 84 2.04 8.15 5.03
N ARG A 85 1.82 8.28 3.72
CA ARG A 85 2.88 8.63 2.76
C ARG A 85 3.56 9.95 3.10
N ASP A 86 2.80 10.97 3.51
CA ASP A 86 3.36 12.26 3.91
C ASP A 86 4.16 12.14 5.22
N PHE A 87 3.70 11.29 6.15
CA PHE A 87 4.42 11.01 7.38
C PHE A 87 5.79 10.34 7.13
N ILE A 88 5.84 9.23 6.38
CA ILE A 88 7.10 8.54 6.07
C ILE A 88 8.04 9.45 5.28
N ALA A 89 7.52 10.19 4.29
CA ALA A 89 8.33 11.07 3.45
C ALA A 89 9.02 12.16 4.29
N HIS A 90 8.42 12.69 5.36
CA HIS A 90 9.10 13.70 6.18
C HIS A 90 10.00 13.09 7.27
N ALA A 91 9.81 11.82 7.59
CA ALA A 91 10.57 11.10 8.61
C ALA A 91 11.94 10.58 8.11
N TYR A 92 12.48 11.07 6.99
CA TYR A 92 13.65 10.56 6.25
C TYR A 92 14.84 9.99 7.06
N PHE A 93 15.08 10.44 8.29
CA PHE A 93 16.18 9.97 9.15
C PHE A 93 15.77 8.98 10.24
N TYR A 94 14.48 8.84 10.54
CA TYR A 94 13.94 7.97 11.59
C TYR A 94 12.62 7.36 11.13
N ILE A 95 12.72 6.23 10.41
CA ILE A 95 11.58 5.34 10.20
C ILE A 95 11.35 4.57 11.50
N ASP A 96 10.16 4.73 12.08
CA ASP A 96 9.77 3.94 13.25
C ASP A 96 9.47 2.50 12.83
N ALA A 97 10.40 1.59 13.17
CA ALA A 97 10.27 0.17 12.86
C ALA A 97 9.04 -0.47 13.50
N ALA A 98 8.57 0.03 14.66
CA ALA A 98 7.36 -0.49 15.30
C ALA A 98 6.11 -0.14 14.47
N VAL A 99 6.05 1.08 13.92
CA VAL A 99 4.95 1.51 13.05
C VAL A 99 4.96 0.71 11.73
N VAL A 100 6.14 0.50 11.13
CA VAL A 100 6.23 -0.31 9.91
C VAL A 100 5.84 -1.76 10.17
N PHE A 101 6.33 -2.34 11.28
CA PHE A 101 5.96 -3.69 11.67
C PHE A 101 4.45 -3.85 11.87
N ASP A 102 3.83 -2.94 12.62
CA ASP A 102 2.38 -2.92 12.82
C ASP A 102 1.62 -2.82 11.48
N THR A 103 2.08 -1.94 10.59
CA THR A 103 1.50 -1.79 9.25
C THR A 103 1.54 -3.11 8.46
N VAL A 104 2.68 -3.80 8.49
CA VAL A 104 2.86 -5.09 7.79
C VAL A 104 1.92 -6.15 8.34
N GLN A 105 1.81 -6.26 9.67
CA GLN A 105 1.01 -7.30 10.32
C GLN A 105 -0.50 -7.04 10.15
N ASN A 106 -0.93 -5.79 10.32
CA ASN A 106 -2.34 -5.48 10.53
C ASN A 106 -3.02 -4.81 9.32
N ASN A 107 -2.27 -4.10 8.46
CA ASN A 107 -2.88 -3.27 7.41
C ASN A 107 -2.64 -3.78 5.98
N ILE A 108 -1.52 -4.46 5.71
CA ILE A 108 -1.21 -4.89 4.34
C ILE A 108 -2.19 -5.94 3.80
N HIS A 109 -2.55 -6.94 4.61
CA HIS A 109 -3.46 -8.00 4.16
C HIS A 109 -4.87 -7.47 3.83
N PRO A 110 -5.55 -6.69 4.71
CA PRO A 110 -6.83 -6.08 4.37
C PRO A 110 -6.77 -5.18 3.12
N LEU A 111 -5.71 -4.37 3.00
CA LEU A 111 -5.53 -3.50 1.85
C LEU A 111 -5.35 -4.30 0.56
N LEU A 112 -4.52 -5.35 0.57
CA LEU A 112 -4.30 -6.21 -0.60
C LEU A 112 -5.61 -6.87 -1.06
N ALA A 113 -6.38 -7.44 -0.13
CA ALA A 113 -7.67 -8.06 -0.44
C ALA A 113 -8.64 -7.05 -1.07
N THR A 114 -8.69 -5.83 -0.54
CA THR A 114 -9.55 -4.76 -1.07
C THR A 114 -9.10 -4.34 -2.48
N ILE A 115 -7.81 -4.15 -2.71
CA ILE A 115 -7.28 -3.79 -4.03
C ILE A 115 -7.59 -4.88 -5.07
N GLN A 116 -7.48 -6.15 -4.68
CA GLN A 116 -7.84 -7.28 -5.54
C GLN A 116 -9.34 -7.32 -5.85
N GLN A 117 -10.19 -6.97 -4.88
CA GLN A 117 -11.63 -6.83 -5.10
C GLN A 117 -11.94 -5.71 -6.10
N ILE A 118 -11.34 -4.52 -5.92
CA ILE A 118 -11.51 -3.39 -6.86
C ILE A 118 -11.12 -3.80 -8.29
N ILE A 119 -10.00 -4.52 -8.44
CA ILE A 119 -9.54 -5.04 -9.74
C ILE A 119 -10.58 -5.98 -10.36
N ALA A 120 -11.12 -6.91 -9.57
CA ALA A 120 -12.12 -7.86 -10.04
C ALA A 120 -13.41 -7.16 -10.49
N ASP A 121 -13.92 -6.24 -9.66
CA ASP A 121 -15.17 -5.52 -9.94
C ASP A 121 -15.04 -4.70 -11.23
N LEU A 122 -13.93 -3.97 -11.41
CA LEU A 122 -13.69 -3.21 -12.65
C LEU A 122 -13.53 -4.09 -13.89
N GLN A 123 -13.06 -5.33 -13.75
CA GLN A 123 -12.96 -6.29 -14.85
C GLN A 123 -14.30 -6.92 -15.23
N GLU A 124 -15.25 -7.01 -14.30
CA GLU A 124 -16.61 -7.45 -14.58
C GLU A 124 -17.40 -6.37 -15.34
N TYR A 125 -17.24 -5.10 -14.97
CA TYR A 125 -17.85 -3.96 -15.66
C TYR A 125 -17.41 -3.78 -17.12
N ASP A 126 -16.18 -4.17 -17.49
CA ASP A 126 -15.66 -4.04 -18.87
C ASP A 126 -16.16 -5.17 -19.80
N LYS A 127 -16.87 -6.17 -19.26
CA LYS A 127 -17.44 -7.28 -20.03
C LYS A 127 -18.91 -7.08 -20.42
N GLU A 128 -19.57 -6.06 -19.87
CA GLU A 128 -20.95 -5.66 -20.20
C GLU A 128 -20.98 -4.54 -21.25
#